data_AF-A0AAQ0C246-F1
#
_entry.id   AF-A0AAQ0C246-F1
#
_cell.length_a   1.000
_cell.length_b   1.000
_cell.length_c   1.000
_cell.angle_alpha   90.00
_cell.angle_beta   90.00
_cell.angle_gamma   90.00
#
_symmetry.space_group_name_H-M   'P 1'
#
loop_
_entity.id
_entity.type
_entity.pdbx_description
1 polymer ?
#
loop_
_entity_poly.entity_id
_entity_poly.type
_entity_poly.pdbx_seq_one_letter_code
_entity_poly.pdbx_strand_id
1 'polypeptide(L)'
;MSLGFPEASWQHFYPVGAAERWEYEVAHSQVARASALLQDGQGNLLAAEELKDGQGRILKIDAAGKREVLVSGLHKPDGLVHFQGGIAYSQEGGTHPVNWLFEGQIRSLFEGTNVQGLEADGSAPIPLEHLNEPSFLKCDARGLWISEDATHRARLLLLNPQGRLETVLSHLRAPQVLLPSGTHSYLLAEGGRNRILEIRRSE
;
A
#
# COMPACT_ATOMS: atom_id res chain seq x y z
N MET A 1 35.44 -9.70 -15.00
CA MET A 1 34.50 -8.98 -15.90
C MET A 1 33.12 -9.54 -15.63
N SER A 2 32.29 -8.83 -14.88
CA SER A 2 30.88 -9.18 -14.72
C SER A 2 30.14 -8.64 -15.94
N LEU A 3 29.56 -9.54 -16.74
CA LEU A 3 28.68 -9.16 -17.84
C LEU A 3 27.36 -8.69 -17.23
N GLY A 4 27.23 -7.37 -17.04
CA GLY A 4 25.96 -6.74 -16.71
C GLY A 4 25.04 -6.86 -17.92
N PHE A 5 23.99 -7.68 -17.82
CA PHE A 5 22.86 -7.57 -18.73
C PHE A 5 22.11 -6.29 -18.35
N PRO A 6 22.01 -5.28 -19.23
CA PRO A 6 21.24 -4.09 -18.93
C PRO A 6 19.75 -4.49 -18.96
N GLU A 7 19.05 -4.33 -17.84
CA GLU A 7 17.61 -4.60 -17.69
C GLU A 7 16.73 -3.91 -18.76
N ALA A 8 17.26 -2.91 -19.47
CA ALA A 8 16.57 -2.11 -20.46
C ALA A 8 16.41 -2.75 -21.87
N SER A 9 17.18 -3.78 -22.24
CA SER A 9 17.21 -4.24 -23.63
C SER A 9 15.99 -5.08 -24.04
N TRP A 10 15.40 -5.86 -23.13
CA TRP A 10 14.28 -6.75 -23.47
C TRP A 10 12.97 -6.01 -23.76
N GLN A 11 12.73 -4.86 -23.12
CA GLN A 11 11.53 -4.03 -23.34
C GLN A 11 11.42 -3.53 -24.78
N HIS A 12 12.55 -3.40 -25.49
CA HIS A 12 12.58 -3.01 -26.90
C HIS A 12 12.22 -4.19 -27.83
N PHE A 13 12.43 -5.44 -27.39
CA PHE A 13 12.11 -6.64 -28.17
C PHE A 13 10.71 -7.18 -27.91
N TYR A 14 10.08 -6.77 -26.80
CA TYR A 14 8.73 -7.16 -26.40
C TYR A 14 7.94 -5.93 -25.93
N PRO A 15 7.48 -5.06 -26.86
CA PRO A 15 6.64 -3.93 -26.50
C PRO A 15 5.32 -4.40 -25.87
N VAL A 16 4.64 -3.50 -25.15
CA VAL A 16 3.31 -3.77 -24.60
C VAL A 16 2.37 -4.13 -25.75
N GLY A 17 1.74 -5.31 -25.66
CA GLY A 17 0.69 -5.75 -26.58
C GLY A 17 -0.66 -5.63 -25.89
N ALA A 18 -1.62 -4.96 -26.53
CA ALA A 18 -2.99 -4.92 -26.07
C ALA A 18 -3.84 -5.95 -26.84
N ALA A 19 -4.80 -6.58 -26.14
CA ALA A 19 -5.79 -7.44 -26.79
C ALA A 19 -6.72 -6.61 -27.70
N GLU A 20 -7.42 -7.26 -28.64
CA GLU A 20 -8.14 -6.60 -29.76
C GLU A 20 -9.11 -5.46 -29.39
N ARG A 21 -9.58 -5.40 -28.14
CA ARG A 21 -10.53 -4.38 -27.66
C ARG A 21 -9.94 -3.41 -26.63
N TRP A 22 -8.62 -3.40 -26.49
CA TRP A 22 -7.90 -2.57 -25.55
C TRP A 22 -6.89 -1.72 -26.29
N GLU A 23 -6.83 -0.44 -25.94
CA GLU A 23 -5.84 0.51 -26.42
C GLU A 23 -5.05 1.02 -25.21
N TYR A 24 -3.82 1.46 -25.44
CA TYR A 24 -3.00 2.06 -24.40
C TYR A 24 -2.19 3.22 -24.97
N GLU A 25 -1.89 4.18 -24.11
CA GLU A 25 -0.95 5.26 -24.39
C GLU A 25 -0.11 5.54 -23.14
N VAL A 26 1.03 6.21 -23.33
CA VAL A 26 1.86 6.65 -22.21
C VAL A 26 1.27 7.94 -21.65
N ALA A 27 0.48 7.82 -20.57
CA ALA A 27 -0.09 8.99 -19.89
C ALA A 27 0.98 9.90 -19.27
N HIS A 28 1.99 9.31 -18.60
CA HIS A 28 3.14 10.01 -18.06
C HIS A 28 4.41 9.18 -18.23
N SER A 29 5.47 9.79 -18.78
CA SER A 29 6.81 9.18 -18.86
C SER A 29 7.67 9.59 -17.67
N GLN A 30 8.87 9.01 -17.51
CA GLN A 30 9.88 9.44 -16.52
C GLN A 30 9.42 9.39 -15.04
N VAL A 31 8.63 8.37 -14.67
CA VAL A 31 8.40 8.00 -13.27
C VAL A 31 9.30 6.80 -12.98
N ALA A 32 10.35 7.00 -12.20
CA ALA A 32 11.35 5.97 -11.98
C ALA A 32 10.79 4.86 -11.09
N ARG A 33 10.78 3.61 -11.58
CA ARG A 33 10.21 2.44 -10.87
C ARG A 33 8.84 2.77 -10.25
N ALA A 34 7.92 3.26 -11.08
CA ALA A 34 6.55 3.54 -10.66
C ALA A 34 5.93 2.29 -10.02
N SER A 35 5.45 2.40 -8.78
CA SER A 35 4.92 1.24 -8.04
C SER A 35 3.52 1.47 -7.47
N ALA A 36 3.26 2.66 -6.93
CA ALA A 36 1.95 3.04 -6.40
C ALA A 36 1.39 4.27 -7.10
N LEU A 37 0.07 4.32 -7.30
CA LEU A 37 -0.65 5.44 -7.90
C LEU A 37 -1.89 5.80 -7.07
N LEU A 38 -2.15 7.09 -6.90
CA LEU A 38 -3.34 7.61 -6.22
C LEU A 38 -3.80 8.92 -6.87
N GLN A 39 -5.09 9.07 -7.20
CA GLN A 39 -5.61 10.36 -7.68
C GLN A 39 -6.00 11.25 -6.50
N ASP A 40 -5.62 12.52 -6.47
CA ASP A 40 -5.88 13.39 -5.29
C ASP A 40 -7.31 13.98 -5.20
N GLY A 41 -8.22 13.56 -6.09
CA GLY A 41 -9.60 14.07 -6.16
C GLY A 41 -9.74 15.44 -6.83
N GLN A 42 -8.64 16.15 -7.10
CA GLN A 42 -8.59 17.40 -7.85
C GLN A 42 -8.14 17.20 -9.31
N GLY A 43 -8.01 15.93 -9.74
CA GLY A 43 -7.54 15.55 -11.06
C GLY A 43 -6.02 15.43 -11.18
N ASN A 44 -5.27 15.52 -10.08
CA ASN A 44 -3.83 15.26 -10.10
C ASN A 44 -3.54 13.79 -9.76
N LEU A 45 -2.45 13.28 -10.30
CA LEU A 45 -1.93 11.95 -10.01
C LEU A 45 -0.80 12.04 -9.00
N LEU A 46 -0.89 11.26 -7.94
CA LEU A 46 0.22 10.96 -7.05
C LEU A 46 0.86 9.64 -7.47
N ALA A 47 2.18 9.60 -7.51
CA ALA A 47 2.94 8.42 -7.89
C ALA A 47 4.11 8.18 -6.93
N ALA A 48 4.30 6.94 -6.51
CA ALA A 48 5.47 6.51 -5.76
C ALA A 48 6.58 6.03 -6.71
N GLU A 49 7.80 6.48 -6.47
CA GLU A 49 9.01 5.99 -7.12
C GLU A 49 9.76 5.06 -6.16
N GLU A 50 9.71 3.76 -6.44
CA GLU A 50 10.15 2.67 -5.56
C GLU A 50 11.68 2.46 -5.61
N LEU A 51 12.44 3.51 -5.27
CA LEU A 51 13.89 3.47 -5.22
C LEU A 51 14.39 3.16 -3.81
N LYS A 52 15.54 2.49 -3.71
CA LYS A 52 16.18 2.09 -2.44
C LYS A 52 17.04 3.21 -1.84
N ASP A 53 17.53 2.99 -0.62
CA ASP A 53 18.58 3.78 0.03
C ASP A 53 18.25 5.27 0.15
N GLY A 54 17.00 5.61 0.46
CA GLY A 54 16.54 6.98 0.64
C GLY A 54 16.31 7.76 -0.66
N GLN A 55 16.43 7.11 -1.83
CA GLN A 55 16.23 7.76 -3.13
C GLN A 55 14.76 7.74 -3.59
N GLY A 56 13.89 7.01 -2.90
CA GLY A 56 12.46 6.93 -3.19
C GLY A 56 11.73 8.24 -2.89
N ARG A 57 10.67 8.48 -3.64
CA ARG A 57 9.89 9.73 -3.60
C ARG A 57 8.40 9.47 -3.81
N ILE A 58 7.58 10.39 -3.33
CA ILE A 58 6.19 10.53 -3.75
C ILE A 58 6.08 11.83 -4.54
N LEU A 59 5.62 11.72 -5.78
CA LEU A 59 5.44 12.82 -6.71
C LEU A 59 3.97 13.16 -6.84
N LYS A 60 3.66 14.45 -6.98
CA LYS A 60 2.40 14.94 -7.54
C LYS A 60 2.62 15.36 -8.98
N ILE A 61 1.76 14.91 -9.87
CA ILE A 61 1.74 15.22 -11.30
C ILE A 61 0.40 15.87 -11.60
N ASP A 62 0.39 17.13 -12.00
CA ASP A 62 -0.85 17.82 -12.35
C ASP A 62 -1.33 17.47 -13.77
N ALA A 63 -2.54 17.95 -14.11
CA ALA A 63 -3.14 17.71 -15.43
C ALA A 63 -2.32 18.28 -16.61
N ALA A 64 -1.43 19.26 -16.36
CA ALA A 64 -0.50 19.79 -17.37
C ALA A 64 0.84 19.02 -17.41
N GLY A 65 1.01 18.01 -16.55
CA GLY A 65 2.22 17.21 -16.43
C GLY A 65 3.32 17.83 -15.57
N LYS A 66 3.06 18.96 -14.90
CA LYS A 66 4.00 19.57 -13.95
C LYS A 66 4.17 18.64 -12.75
N ARG A 67 5.42 18.51 -12.29
CA ARG A 67 5.77 17.61 -11.19
C ARG A 67 6.23 18.37 -9.96
N GLU A 68 5.78 17.89 -8.81
CA GLU A 68 6.19 18.35 -7.49
C GLU A 68 6.55 17.14 -6.63
N VAL A 69 7.66 17.22 -5.90
CA VAL A 69 8.03 16.18 -4.93
C VAL A 69 7.31 16.51 -3.62
N LEU A 70 6.37 15.65 -3.21
CA LEU A 70 5.66 15.82 -1.94
C LEU A 70 6.44 15.22 -0.77
N VAL A 71 7.10 14.08 -1.00
CA VAL A 71 7.91 13.37 0.00
C VAL A 71 9.17 12.84 -0.67
N SER A 72 10.30 12.93 0.02
CA SER A 72 11.60 12.44 -0.42
C SER A 72 12.30 11.69 0.72
N GLY A 73 13.42 11.03 0.43
CA GLY A 73 14.17 10.31 1.46
C GLY A 73 13.62 8.92 1.75
N LEU A 74 12.77 8.37 0.87
CA LEU A 74 12.08 7.10 1.13
C LEU A 74 12.91 5.90 0.66
N HIS A 75 12.76 4.76 1.33
CA HIS A 75 13.27 3.46 0.91
C HIS A 75 12.10 2.62 0.39
N LYS A 76 12.08 2.34 -0.92
CA LYS A 76 11.05 1.54 -1.60
C LYS A 76 9.62 1.90 -1.18
N PRO A 77 9.15 3.15 -1.38
CA PRO A 77 7.76 3.48 -1.09
C PRO A 77 6.83 2.67 -2.00
N ASP A 78 5.83 1.99 -1.42
CA ASP A 78 4.95 1.10 -2.19
C ASP A 78 3.47 1.17 -1.81
N GLY A 79 3.15 1.46 -0.55
CA GLY A 79 1.78 1.77 -0.17
C GLY A 79 1.47 3.26 -0.34
N LEU A 80 0.35 3.59 -1.00
CA LEU A 80 -0.14 4.95 -1.15
C LEU A 80 -1.67 4.97 -1.16
N VAL A 81 -2.29 5.69 -0.22
CA VAL A 81 -3.76 5.75 -0.13
C VAL A 81 -4.32 7.03 0.45
N HIS A 82 -5.55 7.37 0.06
CA HIS A 82 -6.33 8.43 0.70
C HIS A 82 -6.62 8.14 2.13
N PHE A 83 -6.39 9.14 2.97
CA PHE A 83 -6.48 8.90 4.39
C PHE A 83 -6.77 10.19 5.16
N GLN A 84 -7.94 10.29 5.78
CA GLN A 84 -8.37 11.45 6.58
C GLN A 84 -8.15 12.83 5.93
N GLY A 85 -8.44 12.96 4.64
CA GLY A 85 -8.22 14.21 3.90
C GLY A 85 -6.76 14.47 3.48
N GLY A 86 -5.84 13.58 3.86
CA GLY A 86 -4.46 13.55 3.37
C GLY A 86 -4.16 12.22 2.67
N ILE A 87 -2.88 11.86 2.64
CA ILE A 87 -2.41 10.58 2.09
C ILE A 87 -1.63 9.80 3.14
N ALA A 88 -1.94 8.51 3.29
CA ALA A 88 -1.09 7.58 4.02
C ALA A 88 -0.15 6.88 3.04
N TYR A 89 1.11 6.70 3.43
CA TYR A 89 2.09 6.01 2.63
C TYR A 89 3.00 5.12 3.48
N SER A 90 3.52 4.08 2.85
CA SER A 90 4.39 3.10 3.50
C SER A 90 5.62 2.79 2.65
N GLN A 91 6.56 2.09 3.26
CA GLN A 91 7.85 1.71 2.70
C GLN A 91 8.07 0.21 2.86
N GLU A 92 8.66 -0.40 1.85
CA GLU A 92 9.06 -1.79 1.87
C GLU A 92 10.51 -1.99 2.33
N GLY A 93 10.89 -3.25 2.59
CA GLY A 93 12.29 -3.60 2.82
C GLY A 93 12.83 -3.14 4.16
N GLY A 94 12.27 -3.68 5.25
CA GLY A 94 12.66 -3.38 6.62
C GLY A 94 11.51 -2.83 7.46
N THR A 95 11.84 -2.35 8.66
CA THR A 95 10.89 -1.68 9.55
C THR A 95 10.93 -0.18 9.29
N HIS A 96 9.78 0.37 8.90
CA HIS A 96 9.61 1.77 8.57
C HIS A 96 8.25 2.27 9.07
N PRO A 97 8.13 3.58 9.38
CA PRO A 97 6.84 4.15 9.73
C PRO A 97 5.89 4.17 8.53
N VAL A 98 4.63 3.80 8.77
CA VAL A 98 3.50 4.22 7.95
C VAL A 98 3.20 5.66 8.34
N ASN A 99 3.31 6.57 7.38
CA ASN A 99 3.19 8.00 7.60
C ASN A 99 1.91 8.54 6.96
N TRP A 100 1.42 9.63 7.51
CA TRP A 100 0.34 10.43 6.96
C TRP A 100 0.86 11.82 6.59
N LEU A 101 0.67 12.21 5.33
CA LEU A 101 0.92 13.55 4.84
C LEU A 101 -0.41 14.30 4.73
N PHE A 102 -0.54 15.41 5.45
CA PHE A 102 -1.70 16.30 5.41
C PHE A 102 -1.26 17.74 5.52
N GLU A 103 -1.73 18.59 4.60
CA GLU A 103 -1.38 20.03 4.55
C GLU A 103 0.14 20.30 4.64
N GLY A 104 0.94 19.46 3.99
CA GLY A 104 2.41 19.58 3.98
C GLY A 104 3.11 19.06 5.25
N GLN A 105 2.36 18.57 6.24
CA GLN A 105 2.90 18.00 7.46
C GLN A 105 2.90 16.48 7.42
N ILE A 106 4.01 15.87 7.82
CA ILE A 106 4.16 14.41 7.92
C ILE A 106 4.04 14.01 9.39
N ARG A 107 3.15 13.05 9.66
CA ARG A 107 2.98 12.43 10.97
C ARG A 107 3.11 10.91 10.85
N SER A 108 3.93 10.30 11.70
CA SER A 108 3.96 8.84 11.84
C SER A 108 2.66 8.35 12.47
N LEU A 109 2.03 7.37 11.84
CA LEU A 109 0.84 6.69 12.33
C LEU A 109 1.25 5.53 13.23
N PHE A 110 2.13 4.66 12.72
CA PHE A 110 2.71 3.52 13.43
C PHE A 110 3.90 2.93 12.64
N GLU A 111 4.70 2.08 13.28
CA GLU A 111 5.76 1.31 12.62
C GLU A 111 5.22 0.07 11.92
N GLY A 112 5.66 -0.19 10.69
CA GLY A 112 5.33 -1.40 9.95
C GLY A 112 6.54 -2.08 9.33
N THR A 113 6.42 -3.36 8.98
CA THR A 113 7.52 -4.13 8.39
C THR A 113 7.10 -4.65 7.03
N ASN A 114 7.75 -4.15 5.98
CA ASN A 114 7.45 -4.51 4.60
C ASN A 114 5.99 -4.31 4.19
N VAL A 115 5.45 -3.11 4.44
CA VAL A 115 4.05 -2.77 4.13
C VAL A 115 3.92 -2.40 2.65
N GLN A 116 3.35 -3.31 1.85
CA GLN A 116 3.27 -3.19 0.38
C GLN A 116 1.93 -2.60 -0.08
N GLY A 117 0.85 -2.81 0.69
CA GLY A 117 -0.51 -2.39 0.32
C GLY A 117 -1.18 -1.51 1.39
N LEU A 118 -1.67 -0.35 0.96
CA LEU A 118 -2.56 0.51 1.75
C LEU A 118 -3.87 0.70 0.99
N GLU A 119 -4.98 0.29 1.60
CA GLU A 119 -6.33 0.70 1.18
C GLU A 119 -6.97 1.53 2.29
N ALA A 120 -7.81 2.51 1.98
CA ALA A 120 -8.52 3.31 2.97
C ALA A 120 -9.75 4.02 2.45
N ASP A 121 -10.70 4.22 3.35
CA ASP A 121 -11.98 4.86 3.09
C ASP A 121 -12.33 6.00 4.07
N GLY A 122 -11.35 6.46 4.88
CA GLY A 122 -11.41 7.77 5.53
C GLY A 122 -11.45 7.82 7.07
N SER A 123 -11.26 6.72 7.79
CA SER A 123 -11.21 6.72 9.27
C SER A 123 -9.78 6.79 9.83
N ALA A 124 -9.55 7.38 11.03
CA ALA A 124 -8.21 7.64 11.62
C ALA A 124 -7.46 6.38 12.09
N PRO A 125 -6.11 6.33 12.06
CA PRO A 125 -5.31 5.31 12.70
C PRO A 125 -4.86 5.89 14.04
N ILE A 126 -5.32 5.28 15.11
CA ILE A 126 -4.72 5.51 16.40
C ILE A 126 -3.30 4.93 16.35
N PRO A 127 -2.30 5.55 17.00
CA PRO A 127 -1.00 4.93 17.18
C PRO A 127 -1.20 3.52 17.76
N LEU A 128 -0.89 2.51 16.94
CA LEU A 128 -1.04 1.12 17.34
C LEU A 128 0.29 0.66 17.92
N GLU A 129 0.37 0.64 19.24
CA GLU A 129 1.46 -0.02 19.94
C GLU A 129 1.25 -1.55 19.86
N HIS A 130 2.36 -2.31 19.76
CA HIS A 130 2.38 -3.78 19.74
C HIS A 130 1.87 -4.48 18.46
N LEU A 131 2.01 -3.84 17.29
CA LEU A 131 1.90 -4.56 16.01
C LEU A 131 3.11 -5.48 15.79
N ASN A 132 2.88 -6.64 15.19
CA ASN A 132 3.89 -7.64 14.89
C ASN A 132 4.00 -7.88 13.39
N GLU A 133 4.99 -7.27 12.73
CA GLU A 133 5.22 -7.40 11.28
C GLU A 133 3.98 -7.06 10.41
N PRO A 134 3.31 -5.89 10.58
CA PRO A 134 2.17 -5.56 9.72
C PRO A 134 2.65 -5.38 8.27
N SER A 135 1.92 -5.97 7.32
CA SER A 135 2.35 -6.12 5.91
C SER A 135 1.33 -5.60 4.88
N PHE A 136 0.04 -5.62 5.25
CA PHE A 136 -1.04 -5.15 4.41
C PHE A 136 -2.08 -4.47 5.27
N LEU A 137 -2.56 -3.34 4.76
CA LEU A 137 -3.59 -2.54 5.41
C LEU A 137 -4.73 -2.30 4.44
N LYS A 138 -5.94 -2.30 5.00
CA LYS A 138 -7.15 -1.92 4.29
C LYS A 138 -8.11 -1.16 5.17
N CYS A 139 -8.63 -0.03 4.75
CA CYS A 139 -9.65 0.69 5.47
C CYS A 139 -10.95 0.70 4.65
N ASP A 140 -12.04 0.40 5.36
CA ASP A 140 -13.43 0.42 4.89
C ASP A 140 -14.32 1.01 6.01
N ALA A 141 -15.64 1.05 5.80
CA ALA A 141 -16.53 1.85 6.65
C ALA A 141 -16.53 1.40 8.12
N ARG A 142 -15.94 0.22 8.40
CA ARG A 142 -15.75 -0.35 9.73
C ARG A 142 -14.45 0.06 10.41
N GLY A 143 -13.50 0.64 9.69
CA GLY A 143 -12.18 1.00 10.20
C GLY A 143 -11.01 0.48 9.37
N LEU A 144 -9.82 0.56 9.95
CA LEU A 144 -8.56 0.09 9.39
C LEU A 144 -8.27 -1.37 9.77
N TRP A 145 -8.36 -2.25 8.79
CA TRP A 145 -7.85 -3.61 8.79
C TRP A 145 -6.34 -3.64 8.62
N ILE A 146 -5.70 -4.53 9.39
CA ILE A 146 -4.25 -4.72 9.37
C ILE A 146 -3.99 -6.22 9.43
N SER A 147 -3.27 -6.77 8.45
CA SER A 147 -2.71 -8.11 8.56
C SER A 147 -1.25 -8.04 8.98
N GLU A 148 -0.92 -8.87 9.96
CA GLU A 148 0.43 -9.09 10.45
C GLU A 148 1.05 -10.27 9.70
N ASP A 149 2.09 -10.07 8.88
CA ASP A 149 2.81 -11.12 8.13
C ASP A 149 3.85 -11.84 8.99
N ALA A 150 3.48 -12.15 10.23
CA ALA A 150 4.32 -12.93 11.09
C ALA A 150 4.35 -14.40 10.67
N THR A 151 5.53 -15.01 10.71
CA THR A 151 5.73 -16.44 10.41
C THR A 151 4.97 -17.37 11.38
N HIS A 152 4.56 -16.86 12.54
CA HIS A 152 3.74 -17.56 13.55
C HIS A 152 2.94 -16.54 14.38
N ARG A 153 1.72 -16.90 14.80
CA ARG A 153 0.84 -16.08 15.67
C ARG A 153 0.45 -14.72 15.07
N ALA A 154 0.48 -14.61 13.75
CA ALA A 154 -0.06 -13.46 13.04
C ALA A 154 -1.53 -13.21 13.40
N ARG A 155 -1.94 -11.95 13.33
CA ARG A 155 -3.31 -11.51 13.56
C ARG A 155 -3.86 -10.78 12.34
N LEU A 156 -5.17 -10.85 12.20
CA LEU A 156 -5.94 -9.86 11.45
C LEU A 156 -6.59 -8.94 12.47
N LEU A 157 -6.24 -7.67 12.42
CA LEU A 157 -6.72 -6.65 13.34
C LEU A 157 -7.70 -5.72 12.62
N LEU A 158 -8.65 -5.16 13.35
CA LEU A 158 -9.54 -4.09 12.90
C LEU A 158 -9.49 -2.97 13.93
N LEU A 159 -8.96 -1.80 13.54
CA LEU A 159 -9.08 -0.58 14.30
C LEU A 159 -10.34 0.16 13.86
N ASN A 160 -11.35 0.23 14.72
CA ASN A 160 -12.61 0.89 14.39
C ASN A 160 -12.50 2.43 14.42
N PRO A 161 -13.48 3.19 13.89
CA PRO A 161 -13.44 4.66 13.85
C PRO A 161 -13.45 5.32 15.23
N GLN A 162 -13.87 4.61 16.27
CA GLN A 162 -13.82 5.08 17.66
C GLN A 162 -12.44 4.86 18.30
N GLY A 163 -11.50 4.27 17.55
CA GLY A 163 -10.15 4.06 18.01
C GLY A 163 -9.89 2.76 18.75
N ARG A 164 -10.84 1.84 18.76
CA ARG A 164 -10.68 0.54 19.42
C ARG A 164 -10.08 -0.46 18.44
N LEU A 165 -8.91 -0.99 18.79
CA LEU A 165 -8.30 -2.11 18.10
C LEU A 165 -8.94 -3.43 18.55
N GLU A 166 -9.44 -4.20 17.59
CA GLU A 166 -9.97 -5.55 17.77
C GLU A 166 -9.09 -6.56 17.06
N THR A 167 -8.83 -7.71 17.70
CA THR A 167 -8.23 -8.88 17.03
C THR A 167 -9.35 -9.72 16.44
N VAL A 168 -9.56 -9.62 15.12
CA VAL A 168 -10.63 -10.33 14.41
C VAL A 168 -10.26 -11.79 14.21
N LEU A 169 -9.01 -12.06 13.80
CA LEU A 169 -8.45 -13.40 13.75
C LEU A 169 -7.07 -13.40 14.42
N SER A 170 -6.73 -14.52 15.06
CA SER A 170 -5.41 -14.75 15.66
C SER A 170 -4.87 -16.11 15.22
N HIS A 171 -3.58 -16.36 15.50
CA HIS A 171 -2.91 -17.62 15.15
C HIS A 171 -2.84 -17.91 13.65
N LEU A 172 -2.76 -16.85 12.84
CA LEU A 172 -2.50 -16.94 11.42
C LEU A 172 -1.00 -17.21 11.16
N ARG A 173 -0.66 -17.51 9.91
CA ARG A 173 0.69 -17.65 9.40
C ARG A 173 0.79 -17.02 8.01
N ALA A 174 1.52 -15.92 7.91
CA ALA A 174 1.67 -15.13 6.69
C ALA A 174 0.33 -14.77 5.99
N PRO A 175 -0.61 -14.11 6.67
CA PRO A 175 -1.77 -13.49 6.02
C PRO A 175 -1.33 -12.30 5.15
N GLN A 176 -1.90 -12.19 3.95
CA GLN A 176 -1.53 -11.13 3.00
C GLN A 176 -2.73 -10.26 2.66
N VAL A 177 -3.58 -10.69 1.72
CA VAL A 177 -4.62 -9.83 1.16
C VAL A 177 -5.97 -10.07 1.85
N LEU A 178 -6.64 -8.98 2.25
CA LEU A 178 -8.04 -8.99 2.69
C LEU A 178 -8.92 -8.33 1.62
N LEU A 179 -9.87 -9.08 1.05
CA LEU A 179 -10.77 -8.63 -0.01
C LEU A 179 -12.23 -8.70 0.46
N PRO A 180 -13.05 -7.65 0.29
CA PRO A 180 -14.49 -7.73 0.55
C PRO A 180 -15.18 -8.74 -0.38
N SER A 181 -16.06 -9.58 0.16
CA SER A 181 -16.83 -10.58 -0.61
C SER A 181 -18.35 -10.39 -0.51
N GLY A 182 -18.81 -9.42 0.27
CA GLY A 182 -20.22 -9.11 0.48
C GLY A 182 -20.39 -8.02 1.54
N THR A 183 -21.63 -7.64 1.85
CA THR A 183 -21.91 -6.53 2.77
C THR A 183 -21.27 -6.73 4.15
N HIS A 184 -21.13 -7.97 4.64
CA HIS A 184 -20.56 -8.31 5.95
C HIS A 184 -19.52 -9.44 5.88
N SER A 185 -18.89 -9.64 4.72
CA SER A 185 -17.94 -10.73 4.52
C SER A 185 -16.66 -10.31 3.80
N TYR A 186 -15.58 -11.01 4.11
CA TYR A 186 -14.26 -10.84 3.52
C TYR A 186 -13.65 -12.18 3.16
N LEU A 187 -12.76 -12.19 2.18
CA LEU A 187 -11.81 -13.25 1.91
C LEU A 187 -10.44 -12.80 2.39
N LEU A 188 -9.78 -13.64 3.18
CA LEU A 188 -8.40 -13.44 3.61
C LEU A 188 -7.51 -14.52 3.00
N ALA A 189 -6.50 -14.11 2.23
CA ALA A 189 -5.46 -15.02 1.76
C ALA A 189 -4.44 -15.28 2.88
N GLU A 190 -4.30 -16.54 3.30
CA GLU A 190 -3.29 -16.97 4.28
C GLU A 190 -2.28 -17.90 3.60
N GLY A 191 -1.22 -17.29 3.06
CA GLY A 191 -0.22 -17.99 2.25
C GLY A 191 0.53 -19.05 3.06
N GLY A 192 0.87 -18.75 4.30
CA GLY A 192 1.66 -19.66 5.14
C GLY A 192 0.92 -20.92 5.62
N ARG A 193 -0.39 -21.03 5.32
CA ARG A 193 -1.19 -22.26 5.50
C ARG A 193 -1.89 -22.74 4.22
N ASN A 194 -1.51 -22.20 3.05
CA ASN A 194 -2.05 -22.61 1.75
C ASN A 194 -3.59 -22.58 1.68
N ARG A 195 -4.23 -21.52 2.20
CA ARG A 195 -5.71 -21.43 2.22
C ARG A 195 -6.22 -20.00 2.04
N ILE A 196 -7.49 -19.91 1.68
CA ILE A 196 -8.28 -18.67 1.71
C ILE A 196 -9.37 -18.86 2.77
N LEU A 197 -9.52 -17.90 3.66
CA LEU A 197 -10.54 -17.89 4.70
C LEU A 197 -11.67 -16.96 4.30
N GLU A 198 -12.91 -17.41 4.40
CA GLU A 198 -14.05 -16.51 4.40
C GLU A 198 -14.35 -16.08 5.83
N ILE A 199 -14.38 -14.77 6.04
CA ILE A 199 -14.68 -14.12 7.31
C ILE A 199 -16.08 -13.54 7.17
N ARG A 200 -16.98 -13.88 8.09
CA ARG A 200 -18.33 -13.32 8.16
C ARG A 200 -18.55 -12.75 9.54
N ARG A 201 -19.07 -11.53 9.62
CA ARG A 201 -19.54 -10.98 10.88
C ARG A 201 -20.98 -11.45 11.11
N SER A 202 -21.22 -12.23 12.17
CA SER A 202 -22.57 -12.49 12.65
C SER A 202 -23.18 -11.18 13.16
N GLU A 203 -24.43 -10.91 12.77
CA GLU A 203 -25.19 -9.77 13.30
C GLU A 203 -25.39 -9.85 14.82
#